data_AF-A0A7S2DUQ0-F1
#
_entry.id   AF-A0A7S2DUQ0-F1
#
_cell.length_a   1.000
_cell.length_b   1.000
_cell.length_c   1.000
_cell.angle_alpha   90.00
_cell.angle_beta   90.00
_cell.angle_gamma   90.00
#
_symmetry.space_group_name_H-M   'P 1'
#
loop_
_entity.id
_entity.type
_entity.pdbx_description
1 polymer ?
#
loop_
_entity_poly.entity_id
_entity_poly.type
_entity_poly.pdbx_seq_one_letter_code
_entity_poly.pdbx_strand_id
1 'polypeptide(L)'
;CSAVWPQEGYPTVDVFGKVDVTPIALLFGLMLVNEYLKDTGLWHRVERLLDGASPTSVLIKVCACSALMSAFLLNDTTCFVLTPTVLGLCARRGARSALPYLLAVSTSSNIGSSLTTIGNPQNALIASICPGISFLGFARAMIAPVSAGLLLNTAALWLWFRKDLVFETEGSPQEGLAPL
;
A
#
# COMPACT_ATOMS: atom_id res chain seq x y z
N CYS A 1 -4.59 13.25 33.54
CA CYS A 1 -4.22 12.31 34.62
C CYS A 1 -5.45 11.70 35.24
N SER A 2 -5.83 10.51 34.79
CA SER A 2 -6.42 9.47 35.64
C SER A 2 -6.32 8.16 34.86
N ALA A 3 -5.30 7.39 35.21
CA ALA A 3 -5.07 6.06 34.69
C ALA A 3 -6.25 5.17 35.09
N VAL A 4 -7.05 4.76 34.10
CA VAL A 4 -8.09 3.74 34.24
C VAL A 4 -7.43 2.40 33.88
N TRP A 5 -6.55 1.91 34.75
CA TRP A 5 -6.10 0.52 34.72
C TRP A 5 -6.60 -0.13 36.02
N PRO A 6 -7.50 -1.12 35.97
CA PRO A 6 -7.99 -1.79 37.16
C PRO A 6 -6.85 -2.55 37.83
N GLN A 7 -6.66 -2.33 39.14
CA GLN A 7 -5.65 -3.01 39.97
C GLN A 7 -6.19 -4.29 40.64
N GLU A 8 -7.39 -4.75 40.25
CA GLU A 8 -7.95 -6.01 40.72
C GLU A 8 -7.67 -7.13 39.72
N GLY A 9 -7.17 -8.25 40.23
CA GLY A 9 -6.90 -9.45 39.46
C GLY A 9 -8.08 -9.77 38.55
N TYR A 10 -7.78 -9.99 37.28
CA TYR A 10 -8.78 -10.28 36.25
C TYR A 10 -9.65 -11.43 36.81
N PRO A 11 -10.99 -11.27 36.92
CA PRO A 11 -11.82 -12.45 37.01
C PRO A 11 -11.43 -13.34 35.83
N THR A 12 -11.52 -14.67 35.94
CA THR A 12 -11.34 -15.58 34.79
C THR A 12 -12.49 -15.33 33.81
N VAL A 13 -12.51 -14.15 33.21
CA VAL A 13 -13.28 -13.78 32.06
C VAL A 13 -12.85 -14.79 31.02
N ASP A 14 -13.82 -15.52 30.51
CA ASP A 14 -13.61 -16.39 29.37
C ASP A 14 -13.02 -15.52 28.25
N VAL A 15 -11.69 -15.54 28.11
CA VAL A 15 -10.94 -14.71 27.17
C VAL A 15 -11.40 -15.03 25.76
N PHE A 16 -11.77 -16.29 25.52
CA PHE A 16 -12.30 -16.78 24.26
C PHE A 16 -13.73 -16.26 24.01
N GLY A 17 -14.55 -16.07 25.04
CA GLY A 17 -15.90 -15.52 24.94
C GLY A 17 -15.98 -14.03 24.58
N LYS A 18 -14.88 -13.28 24.73
CA LYS A 18 -14.78 -11.87 24.31
C LYS A 18 -14.18 -11.68 22.90
N VAL A 19 -13.78 -12.77 22.25
CA VAL A 19 -13.27 -12.70 20.87
C VAL A 19 -14.46 -12.56 19.93
N ASP A 20 -14.67 -11.36 19.40
CA ASP A 20 -15.58 -11.17 18.28
C ASP A 20 -15.02 -11.91 17.06
N VAL A 21 -15.69 -13.01 16.71
CA VAL A 21 -15.33 -13.84 15.55
C VAL A 21 -15.65 -13.15 14.22
N THR A 22 -16.54 -12.16 14.24
CA THR A 22 -17.04 -11.49 13.03
C THR A 22 -15.94 -10.75 12.26
N PRO A 23 -15.13 -9.84 12.87
CA PRO A 23 -14.00 -9.24 12.18
C PRO A 23 -12.99 -10.30 11.72
N ILE A 24 -12.67 -11.30 12.56
CA ILE A 24 -11.70 -12.35 12.23
C ILE A 24 -12.12 -13.11 10.96
N ALA A 25 -13.38 -13.51 10.87
CA ALA A 25 -13.94 -14.18 9.69
C ALA A 25 -13.92 -13.26 8.45
N LEU A 26 -14.21 -11.96 8.64
CA LEU A 26 -14.16 -10.95 7.58
C LEU A 26 -12.73 -10.77 7.04
N LEU A 27 -11.74 -10.64 7.94
CA LEU A 27 -10.33 -10.52 7.58
C LEU A 27 -9.81 -11.78 6.91
N PHE A 28 -10.17 -12.96 7.43
CA PHE A 28 -9.77 -14.24 6.86
C PHE A 28 -10.30 -14.41 5.43
N GLY A 29 -11.59 -14.17 5.21
CA GLY A 29 -12.18 -14.26 3.86
C GLY A 29 -11.54 -13.27 2.88
N LEU A 30 -11.23 -12.07 3.36
CA LEU A 30 -10.60 -11.02 2.57
C LEU A 30 -9.16 -11.38 2.17
N MET A 31 -8.37 -11.94 3.09
CA MET A 31 -7.03 -12.47 2.79
C MET A 31 -7.10 -13.60 1.76
N LEU A 32 -8.10 -14.48 1.85
CA LEU A 32 -8.26 -15.63 0.95
C LEU A 32 -8.62 -15.18 -0.47
N VAL A 33 -9.64 -14.33 -0.63
CA VAL A 33 -10.01 -13.73 -1.94
C VAL A 33 -8.82 -13.03 -2.59
N ASN A 34 -8.08 -12.33 -1.76
CA ASN A 34 -6.94 -11.55 -2.18
C ASN A 34 -5.75 -12.40 -2.65
N GLU A 35 -5.49 -13.56 -2.03
CA GLU A 35 -4.50 -14.52 -2.52
C GLU A 35 -4.88 -15.04 -3.91
N TYR A 36 -6.16 -15.39 -4.13
CA TYR A 36 -6.65 -15.85 -5.43
C TYR A 36 -6.57 -14.78 -6.52
N LEU A 37 -6.73 -13.51 -6.19
CA LEU A 37 -6.62 -12.41 -7.16
C LEU A 37 -5.18 -12.24 -7.69
N LYS A 38 -4.16 -12.73 -6.96
CA LYS A 38 -2.76 -12.73 -7.40
C LYS A 38 -2.54 -13.56 -8.67
N ASP A 39 -3.35 -14.57 -8.94
CA ASP A 39 -3.14 -15.46 -10.09
C ASP A 39 -3.84 -15.00 -11.38
N THR A 40 -4.56 -13.87 -11.36
CA THR A 40 -5.43 -13.45 -12.46
C THR A 40 -4.71 -12.84 -13.69
N GLY A 41 -3.37 -12.84 -13.74
CA GLY A 41 -2.62 -12.29 -14.87
C GLY A 41 -2.83 -10.79 -15.13
N LEU A 42 -3.48 -10.08 -14.20
CA LEU A 42 -3.77 -8.65 -14.28
C LEU A 42 -2.48 -7.80 -14.20
N TRP A 43 -1.40 -8.38 -13.67
CA TRP A 43 -0.14 -7.70 -13.39
C TRP A 43 0.55 -7.15 -14.64
N HIS A 44 0.48 -7.86 -15.78
CA HIS A 44 1.00 -7.33 -17.04
C HIS A 44 0.23 -6.11 -17.57
N ARG A 45 -1.02 -5.91 -17.15
CA ARG A 45 -1.76 -4.67 -17.44
C ARG A 45 -1.33 -3.55 -16.51
N VAL A 46 -1.10 -3.85 -15.23
CA VAL A 46 -0.60 -2.88 -14.25
C VAL A 46 0.80 -2.40 -14.62
N GLU A 47 1.70 -3.30 -15.02
CA GLU A 47 3.04 -2.95 -15.54
C GLU A 47 2.99 -1.92 -16.66
N ARG A 48 2.12 -2.12 -17.65
CA ARG A 48 1.95 -1.20 -18.78
C ARG A 48 1.35 0.14 -18.36
N LEU A 49 0.48 0.16 -17.35
CA LEU A 49 -0.09 1.41 -16.81
C LEU A 49 0.96 2.23 -16.07
N LEU A 50 1.82 1.55 -15.31
CA LEU A 50 2.92 2.15 -14.55
C LEU A 50 4.05 2.67 -15.45
N ASP A 51 4.21 2.08 -16.64
CA ASP A 51 5.24 2.51 -17.58
C ASP A 51 5.02 3.95 -18.07
N GLY A 52 6.04 4.79 -18.00
CA GLY A 52 5.93 6.23 -18.19
C GLY A 52 7.19 6.81 -18.85
N ALA A 53 7.01 7.95 -19.53
CA ALA A 53 8.10 8.58 -20.29
C ALA A 53 9.20 9.19 -19.41
N SER A 54 8.93 9.46 -18.12
CA SER A 54 9.89 10.07 -17.20
C SER A 54 9.89 9.37 -15.82
N PRO A 55 11.03 9.37 -15.10
CA PRO A 55 11.14 8.84 -13.73
C PRO A 55 10.08 9.38 -12.77
N THR A 56 9.78 10.68 -12.89
CA THR A 56 8.76 11.38 -12.12
C THR A 56 7.34 10.93 -12.50
N SER A 57 7.07 10.73 -13.79
CA SER A 57 5.78 10.22 -14.24
C SER A 57 5.51 8.81 -13.71
N VAL A 58 6.54 7.95 -13.72
CA VAL A 58 6.45 6.61 -13.13
C VAL A 58 6.15 6.70 -11.63
N LEU A 59 6.81 7.59 -10.89
CA LEU A 59 6.57 7.76 -9.45
C LEU A 59 5.11 8.16 -9.16
N ILE A 60 4.58 9.15 -9.89
CA ILE A 60 3.19 9.61 -9.72
C ILE A 60 2.21 8.48 -10.06
N LYS A 61 2.46 7.74 -11.13
CA LYS A 61 1.64 6.58 -11.53
C LYS A 61 1.68 5.48 -10.47
N VAL A 62 2.85 5.18 -9.92
CA VAL A 62 3.01 4.20 -8.82
C VAL A 62 2.21 4.65 -7.60
N CYS A 63 2.31 5.92 -7.18
CA CYS A 63 1.51 6.46 -6.07
C CYS A 63 0.00 6.31 -6.32
N ALA A 64 -0.48 6.76 -7.48
CA ALA A 64 -1.91 6.72 -7.82
C ALA A 64 -2.44 5.28 -7.94
N CYS A 65 -1.74 4.41 -8.66
CA CYS A 65 -2.12 3.00 -8.81
C CYS A 65 -2.09 2.27 -7.47
N SER A 66 -1.06 2.47 -6.64
CA SER A 66 -0.96 1.84 -5.32
C SER A 66 -2.09 2.29 -4.40
N ALA A 67 -2.41 3.59 -4.38
CA ALA A 67 -3.49 4.10 -3.55
C ALA A 67 -4.86 3.57 -4.01
N LEU A 68 -5.12 3.54 -5.33
CA LEU A 68 -6.37 3.03 -5.88
C LEU A 68 -6.52 1.52 -5.66
N MET A 69 -5.49 0.72 -5.95
CA MET A 69 -5.53 -0.72 -5.69
C MET A 69 -5.74 -1.02 -4.21
N SER A 70 -5.01 -0.35 -3.32
CA SER A 70 -5.09 -0.57 -1.89
C SER A 70 -6.46 -0.23 -1.29
N ALA A 71 -7.17 0.75 -1.88
CA ALA A 71 -8.55 1.04 -1.50
C ALA A 71 -9.50 -0.16 -1.73
N PHE A 72 -9.13 -1.15 -2.55
CA PHE A 72 -9.91 -2.37 -2.81
C PHE A 72 -9.24 -3.68 -2.35
N LEU A 73 -7.90 -3.79 -2.38
CA LEU A 73 -7.14 -5.06 -2.31
C LEU A 73 -6.32 -5.26 -1.02
N LEU A 74 -6.53 -4.43 -0.01
CA LEU A 74 -5.67 -4.33 1.18
C LEU A 74 -4.31 -3.72 0.89
N ASN A 75 -3.83 -2.93 1.84
CA ASN A 75 -2.52 -2.30 1.77
C ASN A 75 -1.38 -3.34 1.67
N ASP A 76 -1.46 -4.40 2.47
CA ASP A 76 -0.40 -5.41 2.56
C ASP A 76 -0.26 -6.18 1.25
N THR A 77 -1.38 -6.62 0.67
CA THR A 77 -1.35 -7.30 -0.62
C THR A 77 -0.87 -6.40 -1.72
N THR A 78 -1.39 -5.17 -1.76
CA THR A 78 -1.01 -4.20 -2.79
C THR A 78 0.50 -4.00 -2.77
N CYS A 79 1.12 -3.93 -1.59
CA CYS A 79 2.58 -3.92 -1.45
C CYS A 79 3.21 -5.22 -1.99
N PHE A 80 2.78 -6.39 -1.52
CA PHE A 80 3.35 -7.67 -1.96
C PHE A 80 3.32 -7.88 -3.48
N VAL A 81 2.26 -7.40 -4.12
CA VAL A 81 2.02 -7.53 -5.55
C VAL A 81 2.78 -6.48 -6.35
N LEU A 82 2.74 -5.22 -5.92
CA LEU A 82 3.35 -4.12 -6.67
C LEU A 82 4.86 -4.05 -6.47
N THR A 83 5.40 -4.50 -5.35
CA THR A 83 6.85 -4.52 -5.09
C THR A 83 7.65 -5.26 -6.18
N PRO A 84 7.38 -6.54 -6.53
CA PRO A 84 8.14 -7.23 -7.57
C PRO A 84 7.93 -6.59 -8.95
N THR A 85 6.72 -6.08 -9.21
CA THR A 85 6.36 -5.38 -10.44
C THR A 85 7.19 -4.11 -10.63
N VAL A 86 7.26 -3.28 -9.59
CA VAL A 86 8.01 -2.02 -9.59
C VAL A 86 9.51 -2.28 -9.65
N LEU A 87 10.01 -3.30 -8.94
CA LEU A 87 11.42 -3.73 -9.05
C LEU A 87 11.79 -4.14 -10.47
N GLY A 88 10.95 -4.94 -11.13
CA GLY A 88 11.14 -5.33 -12.52
C GLY A 88 11.13 -4.14 -13.47
N LEU A 89 10.25 -3.16 -13.25
CA LEU A 89 10.21 -1.92 -14.02
C LEU A 89 11.48 -1.08 -13.82
N CYS A 90 11.91 -0.90 -12.57
CA CYS A 90 13.15 -0.19 -12.21
C CYS A 90 14.37 -0.84 -12.86
N ALA A 91 14.48 -2.17 -12.82
CA ALA A 91 15.57 -2.92 -13.45
C ALA A 91 15.59 -2.74 -14.98
N ARG A 92 14.42 -2.86 -15.65
CA ARG A 92 14.32 -2.68 -17.10
C ARG A 92 14.63 -1.26 -17.57
N ARG A 93 14.35 -0.26 -16.75
CA ARG A 93 14.56 1.16 -17.05
C ARG A 93 15.93 1.69 -16.60
N GLY A 94 16.77 0.87 -15.96
CA GLY A 94 18.06 1.31 -15.43
C GLY A 94 17.91 2.36 -14.32
N ALA A 95 16.92 2.21 -13.44
CA ALA A 95 16.74 3.15 -12.33
C ALA A 95 17.92 3.10 -11.37
N ARG A 96 18.55 4.26 -11.13
CA ARG A 96 19.68 4.39 -10.21
C ARG A 96 19.37 3.88 -8.80
N SER A 97 18.12 4.05 -8.35
CA SER A 97 17.63 3.51 -7.09
C SER A 97 16.16 3.13 -7.19
N ALA A 98 15.83 1.90 -6.77
CA ALA A 98 14.44 1.44 -6.66
C ALA A 98 13.76 1.94 -5.36
N LEU A 99 14.53 2.44 -4.40
CA LEU A 99 14.05 2.85 -3.08
C LEU A 99 12.93 3.90 -3.12
N PRO A 100 12.99 4.97 -3.93
CA PRO A 100 11.91 5.96 -3.99
C PRO A 100 10.58 5.35 -4.47
N TYR A 101 10.64 4.41 -5.40
CA TYR A 101 9.46 3.73 -5.95
C TYR A 101 8.86 2.73 -4.97
N LEU A 102 9.70 2.01 -4.23
CA LEU A 102 9.24 1.11 -3.17
C LEU A 102 8.61 1.86 -2.00
N LEU A 103 9.21 2.98 -1.60
CA LEU A 103 8.60 3.88 -0.61
C LEU A 103 7.26 4.42 -1.13
N ALA A 104 7.19 4.82 -2.40
CA ALA A 104 5.95 5.26 -3.02
C ALA A 104 4.86 4.20 -2.97
N VAL A 105 5.18 2.93 -3.24
CA VAL A 105 4.24 1.80 -3.08
C VAL A 105 3.77 1.72 -1.64
N SER A 106 4.69 1.64 -0.68
CA SER A 106 4.36 1.44 0.74
C SER A 106 3.52 2.58 1.31
N THR A 107 3.95 3.82 1.13
CA THR A 107 3.26 4.99 1.72
C THR A 107 1.94 5.28 1.01
N SER A 108 1.89 5.20 -0.32
CA SER A 108 0.66 5.45 -1.07
C SER A 108 -0.37 4.35 -0.88
N SER A 109 0.07 3.09 -0.76
CA SER A 109 -0.80 1.97 -0.41
C SER A 109 -1.43 2.16 0.97
N ASN A 110 -0.66 2.59 1.96
CA ASN A 110 -1.19 2.85 3.30
C ASN A 110 -2.22 4.00 3.29
N ILE A 111 -1.89 5.13 2.64
CA ILE A 111 -2.81 6.27 2.51
C ILE A 111 -4.09 5.87 1.76
N GLY A 112 -3.97 5.15 0.64
CA GLY A 112 -5.10 4.73 -0.18
C GLY A 112 -6.05 3.76 0.53
N SER A 113 -5.52 2.84 1.34
CA SER A 113 -6.34 1.89 2.12
C SER A 113 -7.33 2.57 3.07
N SER A 114 -6.99 3.77 3.53
CA SER A 114 -7.83 4.57 4.44
C SER A 114 -9.10 5.09 3.77
N LEU A 115 -9.23 4.99 2.44
CA LEU A 115 -10.39 5.47 1.71
C LEU A 115 -11.64 4.61 1.94
N THR A 116 -11.50 3.30 2.17
CA THR A 116 -12.63 2.38 2.28
C THR A 116 -12.58 1.59 3.57
N THR A 117 -13.73 1.05 3.98
CA THR A 117 -13.82 0.16 5.14
C THR A 117 -13.19 -1.21 4.89
N ILE A 118 -12.96 -1.58 3.63
CA ILE A 118 -12.39 -2.88 3.23
C ILE A 118 -10.87 -2.78 3.02
N GLY A 119 -10.36 -1.59 2.69
CA GLY A 119 -8.95 -1.40 2.32
C GLY A 119 -7.93 -1.73 3.42
N ASN A 120 -8.32 -1.78 4.69
CA ASN A 120 -7.45 -2.23 5.77
C ASN A 120 -8.28 -2.90 6.87
N PRO A 121 -7.81 -4.01 7.48
CA PRO A 121 -8.45 -4.64 8.63
C PRO A 121 -8.86 -3.68 9.76
N GLN A 122 -8.06 -2.65 10.02
CA GLN A 122 -8.32 -1.62 11.02
C GLN A 122 -9.61 -0.83 10.70
N ASN A 123 -9.85 -0.53 9.42
CA ASN A 123 -11.06 0.19 9.01
C ASN A 123 -12.30 -0.71 9.08
N ALA A 124 -12.13 -2.00 8.75
CA ALA A 124 -13.21 -2.99 8.87
C ALA A 124 -13.61 -3.18 10.34
N LEU A 125 -12.63 -3.17 11.26
CA LEU A 125 -12.88 -3.22 12.70
C LEU A 125 -13.67 -2.00 13.18
N ILE A 126 -13.27 -0.79 12.77
CA ILE A 126 -13.99 0.45 13.11
C ILE A 126 -15.44 0.39 12.62
N ALA A 127 -15.66 -0.10 11.38
CA ALA A 127 -17.00 -0.28 10.84
C ALA A 127 -17.83 -1.31 11.62
N SER A 128 -17.21 -2.32 12.22
CA SER A 128 -17.90 -3.31 13.07
C SER A 128 -18.30 -2.77 14.45
N ILE A 129 -17.52 -1.83 15.01
CA ILE A 129 -17.77 -1.24 16.34
C ILE A 129 -18.74 -0.05 16.26
N CYS A 130 -18.80 0.66 15.14
CA CYS A 130 -19.71 1.80 14.92
C CYS A 130 -20.89 1.42 14.00
N PRO A 131 -21.97 0.82 14.55
CA PRO A 131 -23.15 0.49 13.76
C PRO A 131 -23.82 1.76 13.21
N GLY A 132 -24.05 1.79 11.89
CA GLY A 132 -24.74 2.88 11.19
C GLY A 132 -23.92 3.64 10.16
N ILE A 133 -22.61 3.40 10.06
CA ILE A 133 -21.79 3.99 9.00
C ILE A 133 -21.94 3.16 7.72
N SER A 134 -22.54 3.75 6.68
CA SER A 134 -22.58 3.12 5.36
C SER A 134 -21.20 3.16 4.70
N PHE A 135 -20.89 2.15 3.87
CA PHE A 135 -19.63 2.08 3.11
C PHE A 135 -19.32 3.39 2.37
N LEU A 136 -20.34 3.96 1.70
CA LEU A 136 -20.21 5.20 0.94
C LEU A 136 -20.09 6.43 1.85
N GLY A 137 -20.73 6.42 3.02
CA GLY A 137 -20.61 7.47 4.02
C GLY A 137 -19.18 7.57 4.57
N PHE A 138 -18.57 6.42 4.88
CA PHE A 138 -17.16 6.36 5.29
C PHE A 138 -16.23 6.88 4.19
N ALA A 139 -16.41 6.39 2.95
CA ALA A 139 -15.57 6.79 1.83
C ALA A 139 -15.67 8.30 1.54
N ARG A 140 -16.86 8.88 1.63
CA ARG A 140 -17.07 10.33 1.45
C ARG A 140 -16.39 11.15 2.55
N ALA A 141 -16.36 10.67 3.79
CA ALA A 141 -15.65 11.36 4.87
C ALA A 141 -14.11 11.28 4.68
N MET A 142 -13.62 10.16 4.16
CA MET A 142 -12.18 9.90 4.01
C MET A 142 -11.58 10.44 2.70
N ILE A 143 -12.38 10.77 1.69
CA ILE A 143 -11.85 11.20 0.38
C ILE A 143 -10.99 12.48 0.48
N ALA A 144 -11.40 13.45 1.31
CA ALA A 144 -10.67 14.69 1.52
C ALA A 144 -9.30 14.48 2.20
N PRO A 145 -9.20 13.82 3.38
CA PRO A 145 -7.91 13.56 4.00
C PRO A 145 -7.03 12.61 3.18
N VAL A 146 -7.59 11.60 2.51
CA VAL A 146 -6.81 10.66 1.67
C VAL A 146 -6.22 11.37 0.46
N SER A 147 -7.01 12.19 -0.26
CA SER A 147 -6.50 12.94 -1.41
C SER A 147 -5.43 13.95 -1.01
N ALA A 148 -5.64 14.70 0.08
CA ALA A 148 -4.63 15.61 0.61
C ALA A 148 -3.35 14.88 1.03
N GLY A 149 -3.48 13.74 1.73
CA GLY A 149 -2.36 12.91 2.14
C GLY A 149 -1.59 12.32 0.96
N LEU A 150 -2.29 11.86 -0.07
CA LEU A 150 -1.66 11.30 -1.28
C LEU A 150 -0.88 12.36 -2.06
N LEU A 151 -1.45 13.56 -2.19
CA LEU A 151 -0.76 14.70 -2.80
C LEU A 151 0.48 15.10 -2.00
N LEU A 152 0.36 15.23 -0.68
CA LEU A 152 1.48 15.59 0.19
C LEU A 152 2.58 14.52 0.15
N ASN A 153 2.23 13.24 0.21
CA ASN A 153 3.15 12.12 0.12
C ASN A 153 3.89 12.10 -1.23
N THR A 154 3.15 12.27 -2.33
CA THR A 154 3.75 12.32 -3.67
C THR A 154 4.70 13.50 -3.81
N ALA A 155 4.30 14.68 -3.31
CA ALA A 155 5.16 15.86 -3.31
C ALA A 155 6.41 15.68 -2.44
N ALA A 156 6.27 15.10 -1.24
CA ALA A 156 7.38 14.82 -0.34
C ALA A 156 8.39 13.84 -0.96
N LEU A 157 7.91 12.73 -1.52
CA LEU A 157 8.76 11.74 -2.20
C LEU A 157 9.47 12.35 -3.40
N TRP A 158 8.75 13.15 -4.20
CA TRP A 158 9.34 13.84 -5.34
C TRP A 158 10.43 14.82 -4.89
N LEU A 159 10.17 15.67 -3.89
CA LEU A 159 11.15 16.66 -3.41
C LEU A 159 12.39 16.00 -2.80
N TRP A 160 12.21 14.92 -2.04
CA TRP A 160 13.30 14.25 -1.33
C TRP A 160 14.18 13.45 -2.27
N PHE A 161 13.58 12.74 -3.24
CA PHE A 161 14.29 11.86 -4.16
C PHE A 161 14.48 12.43 -5.56
N ARG A 162 14.19 13.72 -5.80
CA ARG A 162 14.38 14.36 -7.13
C ARG A 162 15.76 14.16 -7.75
N LYS A 163 16.80 13.96 -6.94
CA LYS A 163 18.19 13.73 -7.39
C LYS A 163 18.48 12.26 -7.72
N ASP A 164 17.70 11.34 -7.15
CA ASP A 164 17.86 9.89 -7.30
C ASP A 164 16.88 9.31 -8.34
N LEU A 165 15.87 10.09 -8.76
CA LEU A 165 14.93 9.79 -9.83
C LEU A 165 15.59 9.98 -11.21
N VAL A 166 16.61 9.16 -11.49
CA VAL A 166 17.32 9.12 -12.76
C VAL A 166 17.24 7.70 -13.31
N PHE A 167 16.81 7.58 -14.56
CA PHE A 167 16.97 6.38 -15.35
C PHE A 167 18.31 6.49 -16.08
N GLU A 168 19.29 5.69 -15.66
CA GLU A 168 20.54 5.55 -16.36
C GLU A 168 20.25 4.68 -17.59
N THR A 169 20.32 5.30 -18.76
CA THR A 169 20.32 4.54 -20.01
C THR A 169 21.68 3.87 -20.08
N GLU A 170 21.72 2.52 -20.08
CA GLU A 170 22.99 1.81 -20.22
C GLU A 170 23.77 2.35 -21.42
N GLY A 171 24.96 2.83 -21.12
CA GLY A 171 25.82 3.53 -22.06
C GLY A 171 27.22 3.77 -21.50
N SER A 172 27.89 2.74 -20.98
CA SER A 172 29.35 2.61 -21.07
C SER A 172 29.80 1.15 -20.85
N PRO A 173 30.76 0.63 -21.65
CA PRO A 173 31.24 -0.75 -21.58
C PRO A 173 31.80 -1.13 -20.21
N GLN A 174 31.69 -2.41 -19.85
CA GLN A 174 32.44 -3.00 -18.74
C GLN A 174 33.95 -2.85 -19.01
N GLU A 175 34.55 -1.77 -18.51
CA GLU A 175 36.00 -1.68 -18.37
C GLU A 175 36.46 -2.58 -17.22
N GLY A 176 37.05 -3.71 -17.61
CA GLY A 176 38.22 -4.26 -16.90
C GLY A 176 37.93 -5.07 -15.65
N LEU A 177 37.51 -6.33 -15.81
CA LEU A 177 37.97 -7.39 -14.91
C LEU A 177 39.05 -8.20 -15.64
N ALA A 178 40.31 -7.88 -15.33
CA ALA A 178 41.47 -8.65 -15.76
C ALA A 178 41.41 -10.09 -15.20
N PRO A 179 41.87 -11.11 -15.95
CA PRO A 179 41.92 -12.47 -15.45
C PRO A 179 43.05 -12.62 -14.41
N LEU A 180 42.75 -13.27 -13.30
CA LEU A 180 43.72 -13.99 -12.47
C LEU A 180 43.44 -15.48 -12.60
#